data_AF-A0AAW1QW12-F1
#
_entry.id   AF-A0AAW1QW12-F1
#
_cell.length_a   1.000
_cell.length_b   1.000
_cell.length_c   1.000
_cell.angle_alpha   90.00
_cell.angle_beta   90.00
_cell.angle_gamma   90.00
#
_symmetry.space_group_name_H-M   'P 1'
#
loop_
_entity.id
_entity.type
_entity.pdbx_description
1 polymer ?
#
loop_
_entity_poly.entity_id
_entity_poly.type
_entity_poly.pdbx_seq_one_letter_code
_entity_poly.pdbx_strand_id
1 'polypeptide(L)'
;MARDRNESPEERAARKALVKEEKAARRARKEGDVPEEYGQKNCELCSKLKDLLIRCQINEQDHELQRWHMVCGKCWNEVSGGVVDGDDSHPYYRYGGLWKNRHKEDAR
;
A
#
# COMPACT_ATOMS: atom_id res chain seq x y z
N MET A 1 16.48 -16.18 -13.56
CA MET A 1 17.69 -15.74 -14.28
C MET A 1 18.41 -16.96 -14.80
N ALA A 2 18.70 -17.02 -16.11
CA ALA A 2 19.44 -18.13 -16.70
C ALA A 2 20.87 -18.13 -16.16
N ARG A 3 21.42 -19.32 -15.86
CA ARG A 3 22.80 -19.46 -15.38
C ARG A 3 23.75 -19.33 -16.57
N ASP A 4 24.75 -18.48 -16.45
CA ASP A 4 25.86 -18.48 -17.39
C ASP A 4 26.67 -19.78 -17.20
N ARG A 5 27.04 -20.42 -18.31
CA ARG A 5 27.71 -21.72 -18.29
C ARG A 5 29.21 -21.59 -18.00
N ASN A 6 29.75 -20.37 -18.03
CA ASN A 6 31.16 -20.02 -17.86
C ASN A 6 31.42 -19.14 -16.62
N GLU A 7 30.55 -19.21 -15.60
CA GLU A 7 30.69 -18.43 -14.36
C GLU A 7 31.91 -18.83 -13.52
N SER A 8 32.68 -17.83 -13.06
CA SER A 8 33.77 -18.02 -12.10
C SER A 8 33.26 -18.55 -10.75
N PRO A 9 34.06 -19.34 -10.00
CA PRO A 9 33.72 -19.73 -8.62
C PRO A 9 33.37 -18.55 -7.71
N GLU A 10 33.94 -17.36 -7.93
CA GLU A 10 33.63 -16.14 -7.18
C GLU A 10 32.23 -15.60 -7.50
N GLU A 11 31.87 -15.56 -8.79
CA GLU A 11 30.53 -15.15 -9.26
C GLU A 11 29.46 -16.14 -8.78
N ARG A 12 29.81 -17.42 -8.70
CA ARG A 12 28.95 -18.47 -8.12
C ARG A 12 28.73 -18.26 -6.62
N ALA A 13 29.78 -17.88 -5.89
CA ALA A 13 29.70 -17.59 -4.46
C ALA A 13 28.87 -16.33 -4.19
N ALA A 14 29.11 -15.25 -4.94
CA ALA A 14 28.35 -13.99 -4.83
C ALA A 14 26.86 -14.22 -5.10
N ARG A 15 26.50 -14.94 -6.17
CA ARG A 15 25.09 -15.26 -6.46
C ARG A 15 24.45 -16.13 -5.37
N LYS A 16 25.18 -17.12 -4.86
CA LYS A 16 24.68 -17.95 -3.73
C LYS A 16 24.47 -17.11 -2.48
N ALA A 17 25.34 -16.14 -2.21
CA ALA A 17 25.18 -15.20 -1.11
C ALA A 17 23.90 -14.37 -1.31
N LEU A 18 23.72 -13.72 -2.47
CA LEU A 18 22.51 -12.94 -2.78
C LEU A 18 21.22 -13.77 -2.64
N VAL A 19 21.20 -15.00 -3.16
CA VAL A 19 20.04 -15.90 -3.03
C VAL A 19 19.81 -16.32 -1.57
N LYS A 20 20.87 -16.52 -0.78
CA LYS A 20 20.77 -16.84 0.64
C LYS A 20 20.20 -15.65 1.42
N GLU A 21 20.64 -14.44 1.11
CA GLU A 21 20.14 -13.20 1.72
C GLU A 21 18.68 -12.94 1.35
N GLU A 22 18.29 -13.08 0.08
CA GLU A 22 16.89 -12.94 -0.35
C GLU A 22 15.99 -13.98 0.34
N LYS A 23 16.45 -15.23 0.46
CA LYS A 23 15.73 -16.27 1.21
C LYS A 23 15.64 -15.95 2.70
N ALA A 24 16.69 -15.42 3.31
CA ALA A 24 16.69 -15.01 4.71
C ALA A 24 15.70 -13.86 4.93
N ALA A 25 15.72 -12.83 4.07
CA ALA A 25 14.77 -11.72 4.11
C ALA A 25 13.32 -12.20 3.92
N ARG A 26 13.08 -13.16 3.03
CA ARG A 26 11.74 -13.77 2.86
C ARG A 26 11.29 -14.55 4.10
N ARG A 27 12.20 -15.16 4.85
CA ARG A 27 11.89 -15.84 6.12
C ARG A 27 11.61 -14.84 7.23
N ALA A 28 12.46 -13.81 7.39
CA ALA A 28 12.24 -12.72 8.35
C ALA A 28 10.87 -12.06 8.16
N ARG A 29 10.48 -11.76 6.90
CA ARG A 29 9.14 -11.23 6.57
C ARG A 29 7.97 -12.14 7.00
N LYS A 30 8.18 -13.46 7.05
CA LYS A 30 7.16 -14.40 7.52
C LYS A 30 7.12 -14.53 9.04
N GLU A 31 8.25 -14.31 9.70
CA GLU A 31 8.40 -14.40 11.15
C GLU A 31 7.93 -13.11 11.85
N GLY A 32 7.40 -12.14 11.10
CA GLY A 32 6.89 -10.87 11.62
C GLY A 32 7.97 -9.81 11.83
N ASP A 33 9.23 -10.10 11.50
CA ASP A 33 10.33 -9.14 11.49
C ASP A 33 10.23 -8.27 10.22
N VAL A 34 9.22 -7.41 10.23
CA VAL A 34 9.01 -6.40 9.19
C VAL A 34 9.03 -5.01 9.84
N PRO A 35 9.62 -4.01 9.17
CA PRO A 35 9.52 -2.63 9.64
C PRO A 35 8.06 -2.22 9.83
N GLU A 36 7.77 -1.33 10.79
CA GLU A 36 6.40 -0.85 11.04
C GLU A 36 5.74 -0.24 9.78
N GLU A 37 6.56 0.34 8.91
CA GLU A 37 6.13 0.95 7.65
C GLU A 37 5.81 -0.07 6.54
N TYR A 38 6.08 -1.35 6.78
CA TYR A 38 5.92 -2.40 5.79
C TYR A 38 4.46 -2.63 5.43
N GLY A 39 4.14 -2.38 4.16
CA GLY A 39 2.79 -2.54 3.62
C GLY A 39 1.87 -1.35 3.87
N GLN A 40 2.33 -0.28 4.54
CA GLN A 40 1.57 0.97 4.66
C GLN A 40 1.44 1.65 3.30
N LYS A 41 0.35 2.41 3.12
CA LYS A 41 0.15 3.28 1.95
C LYS A 41 0.02 4.73 2.38
N ASN A 42 0.42 5.65 1.51
CA ASN A 42 0.29 7.07 1.75
C ASN A 42 -1.15 7.53 1.50
N CYS A 43 -1.65 8.38 2.39
CA CYS A 43 -2.84 9.18 2.14
C CYS A 43 -2.55 10.21 1.05
N GLU A 44 -3.41 10.35 0.03
CA GLU A 44 -3.19 11.30 -1.07
C GLU A 44 -3.34 12.77 -0.66
N LEU A 45 -4.05 13.05 0.45
CA LEU A 45 -4.28 14.43 0.92
C LEU A 45 -3.19 14.93 1.89
N CYS A 46 -2.72 14.08 2.80
CA CYS A 46 -1.72 14.49 3.81
C CYS A 46 -0.36 13.79 3.66
N SER A 47 -0.21 12.93 2.65
CA SER A 47 1.01 12.14 2.33
C SER A 47 1.52 11.24 3.45
N LYS A 48 0.81 11.13 4.58
CA LYS A 48 1.19 10.29 5.73
C LYS A 48 0.94 8.81 5.41
N LEU A 49 1.86 7.97 5.84
CA LEU A 49 1.71 6.51 5.81
C LEU A 49 0.64 6.07 6.81
N LYS A 50 -0.25 5.19 6.36
CA LYS A 50 -1.35 4.62 7.15
C LYS A 50 -1.57 3.16 6.80
N ASP A 51 -1.94 2.40 7.83
CA ASP A 51 -2.41 1.01 7.69
C ASP A 51 -3.89 0.92 7.30
N LEU A 52 -4.64 2.00 7.43
CA LEU A 52 -6.07 2.08 7.14
C LEU A 52 -6.33 3.32 6.28
N LEU A 53 -6.87 3.09 5.08
CA LEU A 53 -7.23 4.13 4.13
C LEU A 53 -8.63 3.84 3.59
N ILE A 54 -9.35 4.91 3.27
CA ILE A 54 -10.67 4.87 2.67
C ILE A 54 -10.47 5.21 1.20
N ARG A 55 -11.01 4.36 0.33
CA ARG A 55 -11.05 4.62 -1.10
C ARG A 55 -12.31 5.44 -1.38
N CYS A 56 -12.16 6.62 -1.97
CA CYS A 56 -13.30 7.47 -2.31
C CYS A 56 -13.06 8.31 -3.57
N GLN A 57 -14.12 8.79 -4.19
CA GLN A 57 -14.05 9.80 -5.25
C GLN A 57 -14.54 11.13 -4.70
N ILE A 58 -13.84 12.20 -5.05
CA ILE A 58 -14.10 13.56 -4.57
C ILE A 58 -14.20 14.58 -5.72
N ASN A 59 -13.94 14.16 -6.96
CA ASN A 59 -13.86 15.06 -8.10
C ASN A 59 -15.23 15.18 -8.80
N GLU A 60 -15.55 16.43 -9.14
CA GLU A 60 -16.72 16.82 -9.93
C GLU A 60 -16.60 16.24 -11.35
N GLN A 61 -17.73 15.75 -11.87
CA GLN A 61 -17.82 14.99 -13.11
C GLN A 61 -17.48 15.84 -14.34
N ASP A 62 -16.22 15.91 -14.71
CA ASP A 62 -15.86 16.05 -16.12
C ASP A 62 -15.43 14.68 -16.64
N HIS A 63 -16.02 14.30 -17.77
CA HIS A 63 -16.44 12.94 -18.15
C HIS A 63 -15.30 11.94 -18.44
N GLU A 64 -14.07 12.20 -18.01
CA GLU A 64 -12.90 11.45 -18.48
C GLU A 64 -12.05 10.78 -17.39
N LEU A 65 -12.07 11.20 -16.11
CA LEU A 65 -11.26 10.51 -15.08
C LEU A 65 -11.91 10.54 -13.69
N GLN A 66 -12.84 9.62 -13.48
CA GLN A 66 -13.38 9.20 -12.16
C GLN A 66 -12.28 8.54 -11.30
N ARG A 67 -11.27 9.34 -10.90
CA ARG A 67 -10.10 8.89 -10.13
C ARG A 67 -10.53 8.56 -8.70
N TRP A 68 -10.20 7.33 -8.30
CA TRP A 68 -10.30 6.91 -6.92
C TRP A 68 -9.10 7.41 -6.14
N HIS A 69 -9.38 8.04 -5.01
CA HIS A 69 -8.39 8.52 -4.05
C HIS A 69 -8.32 7.60 -2.84
N MET A 70 -7.15 7.53 -2.22
CA MET A 70 -6.87 6.81 -0.98
C MET A 70 -6.64 7.83 0.13
N VAL A 71 -7.59 7.97 1.04
CA VAL A 71 -7.57 8.98 2.11
C VAL A 71 -7.56 8.35 3.49
N CYS A 72 -6.86 8.95 4.46
CA CYS A 72 -6.92 8.48 5.84
C CYS A 72 -8.23 8.92 6.52
N GLY A 73 -8.63 8.26 7.60
CA GLY A 73 -9.89 8.58 8.30
C GLY A 73 -10.04 10.04 8.74
N LYS A 74 -8.94 10.76 9.03
CA LYS A 74 -9.00 12.19 9.34
C LYS A 74 -9.38 13.02 8.12
N CYS A 75 -8.67 12.80 7.00
CA CYS A 75 -8.92 13.52 5.76
C CYS A 75 -10.24 13.09 5.11
N TRP A 76 -10.71 11.88 5.40
CA TRP A 76 -12.03 11.42 4.95
C TRP A 76 -13.16 12.27 5.51
N ASN A 77 -13.13 12.61 6.81
CA ASN A 77 -14.14 13.49 7.41
C ASN A 77 -14.19 14.86 6.74
N GLU A 78 -13.05 15.37 6.24
CA GLU A 78 -12.97 16.65 5.54
C GLU A 78 -13.63 16.59 4.15
N VAL A 79 -13.60 15.43 3.46
CA VAL A 79 -14.13 15.28 2.09
C VAL A 79 -15.51 14.63 2.00
N SER A 80 -15.98 13.99 3.06
CA SER A 80 -17.30 13.34 3.11
C SER A 80 -18.27 14.01 4.07
N GLY A 81 -17.81 15.03 4.81
CA GLY A 81 -18.55 15.62 5.93
C GLY A 81 -18.76 14.66 7.11
N GLY A 82 -18.07 13.52 7.13
CA GLY A 82 -18.24 12.46 8.13
C GLY A 82 -19.42 11.51 7.84
N VAL A 83 -20.04 11.60 6.67
CA VAL A 83 -21.15 10.73 6.24
C VAL A 83 -20.66 9.71 5.20
N VAL A 84 -21.10 8.46 5.31
CA VAL A 84 -20.62 7.34 4.47
C VAL A 84 -21.00 7.50 2.99
N ASP A 85 -22.15 8.09 2.68
CA ASP A 85 -22.62 8.34 1.32
C ASP A 85 -22.50 9.82 0.90
N GLY A 86 -21.74 10.61 1.67
CA GLY A 86 -21.63 12.06 1.51
C GLY A 86 -22.80 12.81 2.16
N ASP A 87 -22.58 14.08 2.45
CA ASP A 87 -23.65 15.01 2.84
C ASP A 87 -24.10 15.87 1.65
N ASP A 88 -25.15 16.67 1.84
CA ASP A 88 -25.72 17.55 0.81
C ASP A 88 -24.67 18.50 0.18
N SER A 89 -23.60 18.82 0.93
CA SER A 89 -22.47 19.65 0.47
C SER A 89 -21.45 18.91 -0.39
N HIS A 90 -21.53 17.57 -0.51
CA HIS A 90 -20.61 16.74 -1.29
C HIS A 90 -21.36 15.84 -2.30
N PRO A 91 -22.07 16.42 -3.28
CA PRO A 91 -22.92 15.67 -4.23
C PRO A 91 -22.15 14.70 -5.14
N TYR A 92 -20.84 14.91 -5.30
CA TYR A 92 -19.97 14.07 -6.14
C TYR A 92 -19.18 13.03 -5.34
N TYR A 93 -19.36 12.99 -4.02
CA TYR A 93 -18.69 12.00 -3.18
C TYR A 93 -19.19 10.59 -3.48
N ARG A 94 -18.26 9.66 -3.66
CA ARG A 94 -18.57 8.23 -3.79
C ARG A 94 -17.65 7.41 -2.90
N TYR A 95 -18.25 6.59 -2.05
CA TYR A 95 -17.52 5.62 -1.25
C TYR A 95 -17.10 4.41 -2.10
N GLY A 96 -15.83 4.02 -1.99
CA GLY A 96 -15.21 2.94 -2.78
C GLY A 96 -14.68 1.78 -1.95
N GLY A 97 -14.94 1.77 -0.64
CA GLY A 97 -14.48 0.73 0.28
C GLY A 97 -13.30 1.13 1.15
N LEU A 98 -13.02 0.29 2.14
CA LEU A 98 -11.90 0.43 3.07
C LEU A 98 -10.73 -0.43 2.59
N TRP A 99 -9.55 0.17 2.49
CA TRP A 99 -8.29 -0.52 2.30
C TRP A 99 -7.56 -0.69 3.63
N LYS A 100 -7.02 -1.89 3.86
CA LYS A 100 -6.26 -2.22 5.07
C LYS A 100 -4.93 -2.88 4.72
N ASN A 101 -3.91 -2.58 5.50
CA ASN A 101 -2.63 -3.27 5.45
C ASN A 101 -2.77 -4.67 6.07
N ARG A 102 -2.88 -5.69 5.20
CA ARG A 102 -2.99 -7.09 5.63
C ARG A 102 -1.78 -7.58 6.42
N HIS A 103 -0.59 -7.08 6.11
CA HIS A 103 0.64 -7.48 6.82
C HIS A 103 0.63 -7.15 8.32
N LYS A 104 -0.15 -6.15 8.73
CA LYS A 104 -0.34 -5.81 10.14
C LYS A 104 -1.43 -6.64 10.82
N GLU A 105 -2.44 -7.09 10.07
CA GLU A 105 -3.53 -7.93 10.62
C GLU A 105 -3.09 -9.40 10.76
N ASP A 106 -2.31 -9.92 9.81
CA ASP A 106 -1.72 -11.27 9.85
C ASP A 106 -0.65 -11.41 10.97
N ALA A 107 -0.24 -10.31 11.61
CA ALA A 107 0.72 -10.29 12.71
C ALA A 107 0.08 -10.37 14.12
N ARG A 108 -1.25 -10.54 14.20
CA ARG A 108 -2.02 -10.66 15.45
C ARG A 108 -2.43 -12.11 15.71
#